data_AF-A0A0W0GE68-F1
#
_entry.id   AF-A0A0W0GE68-F1
#
_cell.length_a   1.000
_cell.length_b   1.000
_cell.length_c   1.000
_cell.angle_alpha   90.00
_cell.angle_beta   90.00
_cell.angle_gamma   90.00
#
_symmetry.space_group_name_H-M   'P 1'
#
loop_
_entity.id
_entity.type
_entity.pdbx_description
1 polymer ?
#
loop_
_entity_poly.entity_id
_entity_poly.type
_entity_poly.pdbx_seq_one_letter_code
_entity_poly.pdbx_strand_id
1 'polypeptide(L)'
;MNTAILFDESYKQALEYRKTWDEDNGKKLHQNFQKKEEVVIKQISEIDQKEYMAKGLCFQCGRGGHQIRDCPDAPKKEKKKKEELKKLSKEERFARIRALVNDQLEEEKNMLIDLMEQEGF
;
A
#
# COMPACT_ATOMS: atom_id res chain seq x y z
N MET A 1 15.61 -25.02 24.19
CA MET A 1 14.35 -24.39 23.72
C MET A 1 14.32 -24.48 22.20
N ASN A 2 13.21 -24.91 21.62
CA ASN A 2 13.09 -25.12 20.17
C ASN A 2 12.92 -23.78 19.47
N THR A 3 13.74 -23.50 18.46
CA THR A 3 13.73 -22.25 17.68
C THR A 3 12.38 -21.96 17.01
N ALA A 4 11.62 -23.00 16.66
CA ALA A 4 10.26 -22.88 16.12
C ALA A 4 9.25 -22.30 17.14
N ILE A 5 9.43 -22.57 18.43
CA ILE A 5 8.55 -22.06 19.51
C ILE A 5 8.82 -20.55 19.72
N LEU A 6 10.09 -20.13 19.68
CA LEU A 6 10.47 -18.71 19.78
C LEU A 6 9.94 -17.88 18.60
N PHE A 7 9.91 -18.46 17.39
CA PHE A 7 9.36 -17.79 16.22
C PHE A 7 7.84 -17.61 16.32
N ASP A 8 7.11 -18.64 16.77
CA ASP A 8 5.65 -18.56 16.92
C ASP A 8 5.24 -17.60 18.05
N GLU A 9 6.04 -17.53 19.12
CA GLU A 9 5.82 -16.62 20.25
C GLU A 9 6.11 -15.15 19.89
N SER A 10 7.23 -14.88 19.21
CA SER A 10 7.54 -13.53 18.71
C SER A 10 6.53 -13.05 17.66
N TYR A 11 6.00 -13.96 16.82
CA TYR A 11 4.96 -13.64 15.85
C TYR A 11 3.62 -13.29 16.54
N LYS A 12 3.22 -14.05 17.58
CA LYS A 12 2.03 -13.71 18.39
C LYS A 12 2.17 -12.36 19.06
N GLN A 13 3.35 -12.07 19.62
CA GLN A 13 3.62 -10.78 20.24
C GLN A 13 3.53 -9.61 19.24
N ALA A 14 4.04 -9.79 18.03
CA ALA A 14 3.90 -8.80 16.96
C ALA A 14 2.44 -8.58 16.52
N LEU A 15 1.61 -9.62 16.52
CA LEU A 15 0.17 -9.50 16.23
C LEU A 15 -0.58 -8.76 17.34
N GLU A 16 -0.28 -9.02 18.61
CA GLU A 16 -0.90 -8.30 19.73
C GLU A 16 -0.50 -6.82 19.72
N TYR A 17 0.78 -6.51 19.52
CA TYR A 17 1.25 -5.12 19.38
C TYR A 17 0.56 -4.39 18.22
N ARG A 18 0.30 -5.08 17.10
CA ARG A 18 -0.44 -4.50 15.98
C ARG A 18 -1.88 -4.12 16.37
N LYS A 19 -2.56 -4.98 17.14
CA LYS A 19 -3.94 -4.70 17.59
C LYS A 19 -3.99 -3.48 18.49
N THR A 20 -3.10 -3.40 19.48
CA THR A 20 -3.04 -2.24 20.40
C THR A 20 -2.68 -0.96 19.65
N TRP A 21 -1.78 -1.04 18.68
CA TRP A 21 -1.38 0.11 17.88
C TRP A 21 -2.52 0.63 16.97
N ASP A 22 -3.37 -0.25 16.44
CA ASP A 22 -4.55 0.10 15.65
C ASP A 22 -5.68 0.73 16.49
N GLU A 23 -5.71 0.50 17.81
CA GLU A 23 -6.67 1.11 18.76
C GLU A 23 -6.29 2.57 19.06
N ASP A 24 -5.01 2.85 19.35
CA ASP A 24 -4.53 4.19 19.72
C ASP A 24 -4.35 5.13 18.53
N ASN A 25 -3.95 4.59 17.36
CA ASN A 25 -3.60 5.41 16.19
C ASN A 25 -4.69 5.40 15.10
N GLY A 26 -5.82 4.76 15.37
CA GLY A 26 -6.86 4.45 14.40
C GLY A 26 -6.42 3.37 13.41
N LYS A 27 -7.34 2.45 13.08
CA LYS A 27 -7.09 1.40 12.08
C LYS A 27 -6.54 2.04 10.81
N LYS A 28 -5.37 1.58 10.34
CA LYS A 28 -4.97 1.85 8.96
C LYS A 28 -6.13 1.42 8.08
N LEU A 29 -6.82 2.38 7.47
CA LEU A 29 -7.72 2.12 6.36
C LEU A 29 -6.82 1.45 5.32
N HIS A 30 -6.89 0.12 5.24
CA HIS A 30 -6.33 -0.60 4.12
C HIS A 30 -6.85 0.14 2.92
N GLN A 31 -5.97 0.85 2.19
CA GLN A 31 -6.39 1.71 1.10
C GLN A 31 -7.32 0.87 0.27
N ASN A 32 -8.62 1.20 0.34
CA ASN A 32 -9.62 0.48 -0.41
C ASN A 32 -9.15 0.66 -1.83
N PHE A 33 -8.63 -0.42 -2.41
CA PHE A 33 -8.31 -0.49 -3.82
C PHE A 33 -9.62 -0.09 -4.47
N GLN A 34 -9.71 1.18 -4.89
CA GLN A 34 -10.94 1.74 -5.41
C GLN A 34 -11.36 0.77 -6.49
N LYS A 35 -12.46 0.05 -6.25
CA LYS A 35 -13.09 -0.78 -7.27
C LYS A 35 -13.40 0.20 -8.38
N LYS A 36 -12.48 0.28 -9.35
CA LYS A 36 -12.77 0.86 -10.64
C LYS A 36 -14.02 0.13 -11.11
N GLU A 37 -15.00 0.93 -11.52
CA GLU A 37 -16.29 0.52 -12.08
C GLU A 37 -16.19 -0.83 -12.74
N GLU A 38 -17.17 -1.70 -12.47
CA GLU A 38 -17.29 -3.09 -12.91
C GLU A 38 -16.85 -3.29 -14.37
N VAL A 39 -15.54 -3.37 -14.59
CA VAL A 39 -15.00 -4.13 -15.69
C VAL A 39 -15.39 -5.53 -15.28
N VAL A 40 -16.32 -6.13 -16.02
CA VAL A 40 -16.69 -7.54 -15.91
C VAL A 40 -15.46 -8.36 -16.25
N ILE A 41 -14.49 -8.39 -15.35
CA ILE A 41 -13.48 -9.42 -15.28
C ILE A 41 -14.31 -10.60 -14.81
N LYS A 42 -14.84 -11.37 -15.77
CA LYS A 42 -15.40 -12.69 -15.50
C LYS A 42 -14.36 -13.39 -14.65
N GLN A 43 -14.61 -13.57 -13.36
CA GLN A 43 -13.67 -14.24 -12.47
C GLN A 43 -13.57 -15.68 -12.98
N ILE A 44 -12.50 -15.95 -13.71
CA ILE A 44 -12.19 -17.27 -14.23
C ILE A 44 -11.83 -18.11 -13.00
N SER A 45 -12.52 -19.24 -12.78
CA SER A 45 -12.19 -20.17 -11.69
C SER A 45 -10.76 -20.68 -11.85
N GLU A 46 -10.12 -21.19 -10.80
CA GLU A 46 -8.73 -21.68 -10.88
C GLU A 46 -8.56 -22.83 -11.91
N ILE A 47 -9.61 -23.65 -12.07
CA ILE A 47 -9.68 -24.73 -13.06
C ILE A 47 -9.74 -24.13 -14.46
N ASP A 48 -10.63 -23.16 -14.67
CA ASP A 48 -10.78 -22.50 -15.95
C ASP A 48 -9.53 -21.68 -16.30
N GLN A 49 -8.79 -21.15 -15.32
CA GLN A 49 -7.59 -20.34 -15.56
C GLN A 49 -6.49 -21.18 -16.20
N LYS A 50 -6.28 -22.42 -15.74
CA LYS A 50 -5.29 -23.33 -16.33
C LYS A 50 -5.67 -23.68 -17.77
N GLU A 51 -6.94 -23.99 -18.01
CA GLU A 51 -7.41 -24.23 -19.38
C GLU A 51 -7.29 -22.98 -20.27
N TYR A 52 -7.55 -21.81 -19.72
CA TYR A 52 -7.48 -20.54 -20.43
C TYR A 52 -6.04 -20.21 -20.83
N MET A 53 -5.08 -20.46 -19.94
CA MET A 53 -3.65 -20.35 -20.22
C MET A 53 -3.21 -21.40 -21.25
N ALA A 54 -3.69 -22.65 -21.13
CA ALA A 54 -3.37 -23.72 -22.08
C ALA A 54 -3.92 -23.44 -23.49
N LYS A 55 -5.12 -22.83 -23.58
CA LYS A 55 -5.74 -22.38 -24.84
C LYS A 55 -5.14 -21.08 -25.39
N GLY A 56 -4.25 -20.41 -24.63
CA GLY A 56 -3.56 -19.19 -25.05
C GLY A 56 -4.52 -18.02 -25.30
N LEU A 57 -5.60 -17.93 -24.52
CA LEU A 57 -6.62 -16.89 -24.67
C LEU A 57 -6.20 -15.59 -23.96
N CYS A 58 -6.56 -14.46 -24.56
CA CYS A 58 -6.27 -13.14 -24.01
C CYS A 58 -7.27 -12.76 -22.92
N PHE A 59 -6.79 -12.51 -21.69
CA PHE A 59 -7.62 -12.13 -20.52
C PHE A 59 -8.46 -10.86 -20.69
N GLN A 60 -8.15 -10.02 -21.69
CA GLN A 60 -8.91 -8.80 -21.97
C GLN A 60 -10.08 -9.04 -22.94
N CYS A 61 -9.89 -9.85 -23.99
CA CYS A 61 -10.86 -9.97 -25.09
C CYS A 61 -11.36 -11.41 -25.35
N GLY A 62 -10.78 -12.42 -24.69
CA GLY A 62 -11.17 -13.83 -24.84
C GLY A 62 -10.65 -14.52 -26.09
N ARG A 63 -9.95 -13.83 -26.99
CA ARG A 63 -9.45 -14.41 -28.25
C ARG A 63 -8.04 -14.97 -28.08
N GLY A 64 -7.74 -16.05 -28.81
CA GLY A 64 -6.42 -16.68 -28.82
C GLY A 64 -5.38 -15.91 -29.63
N GLY A 65 -4.12 -16.33 -29.50
CA GLY A 65 -3.01 -15.86 -30.33
C GLY A 65 -2.30 -14.60 -29.86
N HIS A 66 -2.70 -14.03 -28.71
CA HIS A 66 -2.02 -12.88 -28.10
C HIS A 66 -2.24 -12.83 -26.59
N GLN A 67 -1.34 -12.18 -25.86
CA GLN A 67 -1.52 -11.90 -24.43
C GLN A 67 -2.19 -10.54 -24.21
N ILE A 68 -2.62 -10.27 -22.97
CA ILE A 68 -3.27 -9.00 -22.59
C ILE A 68 -2.47 -7.75 -22.98
N ARG A 69 -1.14 -7.85 -23.04
CA ARG A 69 -0.24 -6.75 -23.42
C ARG A 69 -0.34 -6.39 -24.90
N ASP A 70 -0.59 -7.38 -25.73
CA ASP A 70 -0.65 -7.27 -27.19
C ASP A 70 -2.10 -7.29 -27.69
N CYS A 71 -3.06 -7.11 -26.78
CA CYS A 71 -4.48 -7.10 -27.12
C CYS A 71 -4.78 -5.88 -28.01
N PRO A 72 -5.28 -6.09 -29.24
CA PRO A 72 -5.65 -4.97 -30.11
C PRO A 72 -6.81 -4.16 -29.53
N ASP A 73 -7.63 -4.77 -28.67
CA ASP A 73 -8.73 -4.13 -27.95
C ASP A 73 -8.28 -3.59 -26.57
N ALA A 74 -6.96 -3.52 -26.31
CA ALA A 74 -6.47 -2.98 -25.05
C ALA A 74 -6.99 -1.54 -24.89
N PRO A 75 -7.61 -1.21 -23.74
CA PRO A 75 -8.01 0.16 -23.49
C PRO A 75 -6.75 1.02 -23.57
N LYS A 76 -6.74 1.97 -24.52
CA LYS A 76 -5.68 2.97 -24.63
C LYS A 76 -5.62 3.64 -23.28
N LYS A 77 -4.61 3.30 -22.47
CA LYS A 77 -4.35 4.01 -21.23
C LYS A 77 -4.03 5.42 -21.68
N GLU A 78 -5.02 6.30 -21.62
CA GLU A 78 -4.76 7.71 -21.55
C GLU A 78 -3.69 7.84 -20.47
N LYS A 79 -2.52 8.30 -20.88
CA LYS A 79 -1.49 8.72 -19.96
C LYS A 79 -2.07 9.96 -19.27
N LYS A 80 -3.06 9.76 -18.38
CA LYS A 80 -3.46 10.76 -17.41
C LYS A 80 -2.18 11.05 -16.67
N LYS A 81 -1.62 12.18 -17.06
CA LYS A 81 -0.38 12.78 -16.60
C LYS A 81 -0.12 12.34 -15.16
N LYS A 82 0.82 11.40 -14.98
CA LYS A 82 1.56 11.23 -13.71
C LYS A 82 2.50 12.42 -13.52
N GLU A 83 2.02 13.62 -13.81
CA GLU A 83 2.79 14.86 -13.82
C GLU A 83 2.71 15.54 -12.44
N GLU A 84 1.80 15.13 -11.55
CA GLU A 84 1.62 15.78 -10.24
C GLU A 84 1.74 14.87 -9.01
N LEU A 85 2.47 13.76 -9.11
CA LEU A 85 3.12 13.18 -7.93
C LEU A 85 4.56 12.84 -8.29
N LYS A 86 5.34 13.88 -8.64
CA LYS A 86 6.79 13.77 -8.54
C LYS A 86 7.08 13.35 -7.10
N LYS A 87 7.49 12.10 -6.92
CA LYS A 87 7.97 11.62 -5.62
C LYS A 87 9.09 12.58 -5.24
N LEU A 88 8.83 13.47 -4.28
CA LEU A 88 9.81 14.44 -3.82
C LEU A 88 11.12 13.71 -3.52
N SER A 89 12.23 14.29 -3.99
CA SER A 89 13.57 13.83 -3.63
C SER A 89 13.66 13.72 -2.10
N LYS A 90 14.53 12.84 -1.61
CA LYS A 90 14.81 12.74 -0.18
C LYS A 90 15.16 14.12 0.39
N GLU A 91 15.90 14.92 -0.37
CA GLU A 91 16.30 16.29 0.01
C GLU A 91 15.11 17.24 0.09
N GLU A 92 14.18 17.17 -0.86
CA GLU A 92 12.98 18.03 -0.87
C GLU A 92 12.03 17.68 0.28
N ARG A 93 11.90 16.40 0.62
CA ARG A 93 11.13 15.97 1.80
C ARG A 93 11.77 16.47 3.08
N PHE A 94 13.09 16.35 3.18
CA PHE A 94 13.84 16.81 4.34
C PHE A 94 13.76 18.34 4.50
N ALA A 95 13.85 19.09 3.41
CA ALA A 95 13.66 20.54 3.41
C ALA A 95 12.25 20.93 3.88
N ARG A 96 11.21 20.22 3.45
CA ARG A 96 9.83 20.43 3.92
C ARG A 96 9.69 20.16 5.41
N ILE A 97 10.23 19.04 5.91
CA ILE A 97 10.19 18.70 7.34
C ILE A 97 10.91 19.79 8.15
N ARG A 98 12.11 20.21 7.73
CA ARG A 98 12.88 21.25 8.40
C ARG A 98 12.14 22.60 8.44
N ALA A 99 11.47 22.99 7.35
CA ALA A 99 10.69 24.22 7.32
C ALA A 99 9.55 24.17 8.35
N LEU A 100 8.79 23.07 8.37
CA LEU A 100 7.70 22.89 9.34
C LEU A 100 8.19 22.92 10.80
N VAL A 101 9.36 22.33 11.08
CA VAL A 101 9.96 22.35 12.43
C VAL A 101 10.43 23.76 12.80
N ASN A 102 10.95 24.53 11.85
CA ASN A 102 11.42 25.90 12.13
C ASN A 102 10.26 26.89 12.31
N ASP A 103 9.13 26.66 11.64
CA ASP A 103 7.93 27.50 11.76
C ASP A 103 7.16 27.26 13.07
N GLN A 104 7.45 26.18 13.80
CA GLN A 104 6.94 25.96 15.15
C GLN A 104 7.61 26.91 16.14
N LEU A 105 6.79 27.56 16.97
CA LEU A 105 7.25 28.46 18.03
C LEU A 105 8.04 27.64 19.06
N GLU A 106 9.15 28.19 19.55
CA GLU A 106 10.05 27.47 20.47
C GLU A 106 9.32 26.99 21.74
N GLU A 107 8.29 27.73 22.16
CA GLU A 107 7.40 27.39 23.25
C GLU A 107 6.58 26.12 22.97
N GLU A 108 6.08 25.92 21.74
CA GLU A 108 5.33 24.71 21.35
C GLU A 108 6.23 23.48 21.31
N LYS A 109 7.50 23.66 20.92
CA LYS A 109 8.51 22.59 20.97
C LYS A 109 8.83 22.20 22.40
N ASN A 110 9.04 23.20 23.27
CA ASN A 110 9.34 22.96 24.67
C ASN A 110 8.16 22.29 25.38
N MET A 111 6.92 22.74 25.14
CA MET A 111 5.73 22.07 25.66
C MET A 111 5.61 20.62 25.19
N LEU A 112 5.95 20.32 23.93
CA LEU A 112 5.92 18.95 23.40
C LEU A 112 7.02 18.08 24.04
N ILE A 113 8.21 18.63 24.25
CA ILE A 113 9.33 17.93 24.92
C ILE A 113 8.97 17.61 26.37
N ASP A 114 8.45 18.59 27.12
CA ASP A 114 8.01 18.42 28.51
C ASP A 114 6.92 17.34 28.62
N LEU A 115 6.01 17.28 27.63
CA LEU A 115 4.96 16.27 27.58
C LEU A 115 5.52 14.86 27.30
N MET A 116 6.51 14.73 26.40
CA MET A 116 7.19 13.46 26.15
C MET A 116 7.99 12.97 27.37
N GLU A 117 8.63 13.88 28.10
CA GLU A 117 9.38 13.54 29.32
C GLU A 117 8.45 13.08 30.46
N GLN A 118 7.25 13.65 30.57
CA GLN A 118 6.24 13.21 31.55
C GLN A 118 5.64 11.84 31.22
N GLU A 119 5.54 11.48 29.94
CA GLU A 119 5.04 10.17 29.49
C GLU A 119 6.10 9.05 29.55
N GLY A 120 7.33 9.36 29.97
CA GLY A 120 8.36 8.36 30.31
C GLY A 120 9.00 7.65 29.10
N PHE A 121 9.12 8.35 27.97
CA PHE A 121 9.87 7.90 26.79
C PHE A 121 11.37 8.12 26.90
#